data_AF-A0A0M1N2C9-F1
#
_entry.id   AF-A0A0M1N2C9-F1
#
_cell.length_a   1.000
_cell.length_b   1.000
_cell.length_c   1.000
_cell.angle_alpha   90.00
_cell.angle_beta   90.00
_cell.angle_gamma   90.00
#
_symmetry.space_group_name_H-M   'P 1'
#
loop_
_entity.id
_entity.type
_entity.pdbx_description
1 polymer ?
#
loop_
_entity_poly.entity_id
_entity_poly.type
_entity_poly.pdbx_seq_one_letter_code
_entity_poly.pdbx_strand_id
1 'polypeptide(L)'
;MKMMIIAWFELRRMATSRSVLINQFLLPLILIFILGNALSGWFGNDQEYQQEPIRVGFVGSPADKGQLPESIQALTSMPGIQDIVIQQTAASREEVEDKLRRDDLDYAVVIPEYFDERIGQGAEVKLELLPGRNHDLNLVADTIFKTFIADVNHGQAQAVVMGAERMLAVPATASAAYEGPKVEIGELSEKGTTYTAAQYFAASMLIMFLLYSGLMASSSLLGERESRTLFRLQSAPVTPGTIFAGKIIGCSLITIAQAAAIVLGSQWMYGVKWGPYPLLLMAVCLLITLASMTLATLITLVSSTAAGARGLMQAIIIAMTFVSGGFMPLPVEFFHKIGAFTVNHWAMQSMLRMMLNSDIHLIMTCIGMLAVIAAFLSAAAMVTYRKVGYHA
;
A
#
# COMPACT_ATOMS: atom_id res chain seq x y z
N MET A 1 17.98 -16.47 -39.14
CA MET A 1 18.88 -15.30 -39.34
C MET A 1 18.15 -13.97 -39.45
N LYS A 2 17.20 -13.77 -40.38
CA LYS A 2 16.59 -12.45 -40.62
C LYS A 2 15.85 -11.85 -39.38
N MET A 3 15.17 -12.69 -38.60
CA MET A 3 14.46 -12.27 -37.38
C MET A 3 15.37 -11.69 -36.29
N MET A 4 16.50 -12.35 -36.00
CA MET A 4 17.47 -11.87 -35.00
C MET A 4 18.14 -10.56 -35.42
N ILE A 5 18.38 -10.36 -36.72
CA ILE A 5 18.96 -9.11 -37.23
C ILE A 5 18.00 -7.94 -37.00
N ILE A 6 16.70 -8.15 -37.22
CA ILE A 6 15.66 -7.15 -36.94
C ILE A 6 15.59 -6.85 -35.44
N ALA A 7 15.60 -7.88 -34.60
CA ALA A 7 15.60 -7.72 -33.15
C ALA A 7 16.84 -6.94 -32.67
N TRP A 8 18.01 -7.25 -33.21
CA TRP A 8 19.27 -6.55 -32.90
C TRP A 8 19.24 -5.08 -33.33
N PHE A 9 18.72 -4.80 -34.52
CA PHE A 9 18.55 -3.43 -35.01
C PHE A 9 17.64 -2.62 -34.08
N GLU A 10 16.49 -3.18 -33.68
CA GLU A 10 15.57 -2.53 -32.75
C GLU A 10 16.23 -2.25 -31.40
N LEU A 11 16.96 -3.24 -30.86
CA LEU A 11 17.70 -3.08 -29.61
C LEU A 11 18.72 -1.95 -29.71
N ARG A 12 19.53 -1.92 -30.78
CA ARG A 12 20.51 -0.85 -30.99
C ARG A 12 19.86 0.52 -31.14
N ARG A 13 18.75 0.60 -31.89
CA ARG A 13 18.00 1.85 -32.08
C ARG A 13 17.52 2.41 -30.74
N MET A 14 16.95 1.55 -29.90
CA MET A 14 16.44 1.94 -28.58
C MET A 14 17.57 2.31 -27.62
N ALA A 15 18.63 1.50 -27.57
CA ALA A 15 19.79 1.74 -26.72
C ALA A 15 20.55 3.02 -27.08
N THR A 16 20.41 3.54 -28.31
CA THR A 16 21.08 4.80 -28.72
C THR A 16 20.19 6.02 -28.49
N SER A 17 18.87 5.84 -28.28
CA SER A 17 17.95 6.94 -28.10
C SER A 17 17.96 7.43 -26.65
N ARG A 18 18.50 8.63 -26.42
CA ARG A 18 18.58 9.26 -25.09
C ARG A 18 17.21 9.37 -24.42
N SER A 19 16.18 9.73 -25.18
CA SER A 19 14.82 9.85 -24.67
C SER A 19 14.27 8.50 -24.19
N VAL A 20 14.57 7.41 -24.91
CA VAL A 20 14.17 6.06 -24.51
C VAL A 20 14.90 5.65 -23.24
N LEU A 21 16.21 5.84 -23.19
CA LEU A 21 16.99 5.50 -22.00
C LEU A 21 16.52 6.25 -20.75
N ILE A 22 16.30 7.56 -20.86
CA ILE A 22 15.83 8.38 -19.73
C ILE A 22 14.43 7.93 -19.30
N ASN A 23 13.48 7.84 -20.23
CA ASN A 23 12.09 7.52 -19.87
C ASN A 23 11.94 6.08 -19.39
N GLN A 24 12.73 5.15 -19.89
CA GLN A 24 12.54 3.73 -19.63
C GLN A 24 13.35 3.24 -18.42
N PHE A 25 14.54 3.80 -18.18
CA PHE A 25 15.44 3.35 -17.11
C PHE A 25 15.53 4.34 -15.96
N LEU A 26 15.69 5.64 -16.24
CA LEU A 26 15.94 6.65 -15.21
C LEU A 26 14.63 7.09 -14.52
N LEU A 27 13.61 7.41 -15.30
CA LEU A 27 12.32 7.88 -14.80
C LEU A 27 11.67 6.95 -13.76
N PRO A 28 11.59 5.62 -13.94
CA PRO A 28 11.03 4.75 -12.91
C PRO A 28 11.79 4.82 -11.59
N LEU A 29 13.13 4.84 -11.63
CA LEU A 29 13.94 4.94 -10.41
C LEU A 29 13.70 6.26 -9.68
N ILE A 30 13.63 7.37 -10.42
CA ILE A 30 13.28 8.68 -9.85
C ILE A 30 11.90 8.66 -9.22
N LEU A 31 10.89 8.08 -9.89
CA LEU A 31 9.53 8.02 -9.35
C LEU A 31 9.45 7.12 -8.11
N ILE A 32 10.17 5.99 -8.09
CA ILE A 32 10.28 5.12 -6.91
C ILE A 32 10.88 5.91 -5.74
N PHE A 33 11.92 6.71 -5.98
CA PHE A 33 12.52 7.54 -4.92
C PHE A 33 11.57 8.60 -4.39
N ILE A 34 10.93 9.35 -5.29
CA ILE A 34 10.03 10.45 -4.91
C ILE A 34 8.84 9.89 -4.13
N LEU A 35 8.14 8.88 -4.67
CA LEU A 35 6.95 8.33 -4.01
C LEU A 35 7.32 7.52 -2.77
N GLY A 36 8.40 6.73 -2.83
CA GLY A 36 8.89 5.96 -1.70
C GLY A 36 9.21 6.82 -0.48
N ASN A 37 9.83 7.99 -0.68
CA ASN A 37 10.09 8.93 0.42
C ASN A 37 8.88 9.77 0.79
N ALA A 38 8.17 10.34 -0.19
CA ALA A 38 7.06 11.26 0.07
C ALA A 38 5.87 10.59 0.76
N LEU A 39 5.61 9.31 0.46
CA LEU A 39 4.53 8.54 1.06
C LEU A 39 5.04 7.55 2.12
N SER A 40 6.30 7.65 2.54
CA SER A 40 6.86 6.77 3.58
C SER A 40 6.07 6.81 4.89
N GLY A 41 5.49 7.95 5.25
CA GLY A 41 4.66 8.09 6.47
C GLY A 41 3.29 7.41 6.38
N TRP A 42 2.84 6.99 5.19
CA TRP A 42 1.58 6.27 5.01
C TRP A 42 1.75 4.75 5.10
N PHE A 43 2.98 4.26 5.04
CA PHE A 43 3.28 2.84 5.19
C PHE A 43 3.90 2.64 6.57
N GLY A 44 3.39 1.66 7.32
CA GLY A 44 3.94 1.30 8.63
C GLY A 44 5.38 0.84 8.48
N ASN A 45 6.33 1.73 8.78
CA ASN A 45 7.75 1.44 8.70
C ASN A 45 8.14 0.45 9.80
N ASP A 46 9.23 -0.29 9.58
CA ASP A 46 9.99 -1.05 10.59
C ASP A 46 10.52 -0.17 11.76
N GLN A 47 10.16 1.11 11.81
CA GLN A 47 10.30 1.95 12.99
C GLN A 47 9.14 1.55 13.90
N GLU A 48 9.45 0.71 14.89
CA GLU A 48 8.65 0.52 16.11
C GLU A 48 7.91 1.82 16.40
N TYR A 49 6.58 1.82 16.24
CA TYR A 49 5.77 3.03 16.36
C TYR A 49 6.10 3.67 17.71
N GLN A 50 6.92 4.72 17.68
CA GLN A 50 7.20 5.50 18.88
C GLN A 50 5.91 6.23 19.14
N GLN A 51 5.13 5.69 20.07
CA GLN A 51 3.89 6.29 20.56
C GLN A 51 4.22 7.75 20.88
N GLU A 52 3.68 8.68 20.09
CA GLU A 52 3.88 10.08 20.37
C GLU A 52 3.18 10.38 21.69
N PRO A 53 3.87 11.04 22.65
CA PRO A 53 3.26 11.37 23.91
C PRO A 53 2.11 12.36 23.67
N ILE A 54 0.96 12.04 24.23
CA ILE A 54 -0.29 12.79 24.12
C ILE A 54 -0.33 13.85 25.21
N ARG A 55 -0.45 15.13 24.83
CA ARG A 55 -0.67 16.21 25.78
C ARG A 55 -2.14 16.22 26.18
N VAL A 56 -2.44 15.74 27.38
CA VAL A 56 -3.81 15.66 27.90
C VAL A 56 -4.06 16.80 28.89
N GLY A 57 -5.03 17.65 28.53
CA GLY A 57 -5.54 18.70 29.41
C GLY A 57 -6.55 18.14 30.39
N PHE A 58 -6.27 18.23 31.68
CA PHE A 58 -7.25 17.84 32.69
C PHE A 58 -7.90 19.06 33.33
N VAL A 59 -9.23 19.04 33.38
CA VAL A 59 -10.04 20.01 34.12
C VAL A 59 -10.52 19.33 35.39
N GLY A 60 -9.91 19.68 36.52
CA GLY A 60 -10.34 19.25 37.84
C GLY A 60 -11.60 20.00 38.29
N SER A 61 -12.33 19.42 39.24
CA SER A 61 -13.48 20.09 39.84
C SER A 61 -13.02 21.27 40.73
N PRO A 62 -13.79 22.37 40.79
CA PRO A 62 -13.59 23.42 41.79
C PRO A 62 -13.62 22.89 43.24
N ALA A 63 -14.36 21.80 43.49
CA ALA A 63 -14.44 21.14 44.80
C ALA A 63 -13.09 20.54 45.24
N ASP A 64 -12.29 20.06 44.29
CA ASP A 64 -10.99 19.41 44.53
C ASP A 64 -9.81 20.41 44.47
N LYS A 65 -10.11 21.73 44.55
CA LYS A 65 -9.12 22.82 44.45
C LYS A 65 -8.25 22.76 43.18
N GLY A 66 -8.79 22.20 42.09
CA GLY A 66 -8.05 22.02 40.83
C GLY A 66 -6.98 20.93 40.86
N GLN A 67 -6.94 20.09 41.91
CA GLN A 67 -6.13 18.88 41.90
C GLN A 67 -6.87 17.74 41.19
N LEU A 68 -6.12 16.83 40.59
CA LEU A 68 -6.69 15.63 39.98
C LEU A 68 -7.17 14.66 41.06
N PRO A 69 -8.29 13.95 40.86
CA PRO A 69 -8.71 12.86 41.74
C PRO A 69 -7.59 11.81 41.86
N GLU A 70 -7.48 11.15 43.02
CA GLU A 70 -6.46 10.14 43.29
C GLU A 70 -6.53 8.98 42.28
N SER A 71 -7.72 8.62 41.85
CA SER A 71 -7.93 7.56 40.86
C SER A 71 -7.36 7.90 39.48
N ILE A 72 -7.46 9.16 39.05
CA ILE A 72 -6.88 9.65 37.78
C ILE A 72 -5.38 9.86 37.91
N GLN A 73 -4.89 10.31 39.07
CA GLN A 73 -3.46 10.37 39.36
C GLN A 73 -2.81 8.99 39.34
N ALA A 74 -3.49 7.98 39.90
CA ALA A 74 -3.05 6.60 39.88
C ALA A 74 -2.97 6.06 38.45
N LEU A 75 -4.00 6.27 37.62
CA LEU A 75 -4.02 5.88 36.21
C LEU A 75 -2.85 6.49 35.43
N THR A 76 -2.67 7.81 35.55
CA THR A 76 -1.66 8.55 34.79
C THR A 76 -0.23 8.32 35.28
N SER A 77 -0.08 7.77 36.49
CA SER A 77 1.22 7.34 37.06
C SER A 77 1.52 5.86 36.82
N MET A 78 0.63 5.10 36.17
CA MET A 78 0.89 3.69 35.87
C MET A 78 2.08 3.53 34.90
N PRO A 79 2.98 2.55 35.13
CA PRO A 79 4.02 2.21 34.18
C PRO A 79 3.43 1.92 32.80
N GLY A 80 3.94 2.57 31.75
CA GLY A 80 3.42 2.48 30.38
C GLY A 80 2.34 3.51 30.01
N ILE A 81 1.63 4.11 30.97
CA ILE A 81 0.71 5.24 30.70
C ILE A 81 1.45 6.58 30.90
N GLN A 82 2.33 6.67 31.89
CA GLN A 82 3.09 7.89 32.18
C GLN A 82 3.96 8.36 30.98
N ASP A 83 4.47 7.42 30.18
CA ASP A 83 5.26 7.71 28.98
C ASP A 83 4.40 8.15 27.79
N ILE A 84 3.10 7.82 27.81
CA ILE A 84 2.14 8.12 26.74
C ILE A 84 1.34 9.38 27.06
N VAL A 85 1.04 9.67 28.32
CA VAL A 85 0.15 10.77 28.73
C VAL A 85 0.95 11.87 29.43
N ILE A 86 1.21 12.97 28.73
CA ILE A 86 1.76 14.19 29.32
C ILE A 86 0.62 15.00 29.92
N GLN A 87 0.59 15.04 31.25
CA GLN A 87 -0.44 15.74 32.00
C GLN A 87 -0.23 17.25 31.93
N GLN A 88 -1.27 17.99 31.55
CA GLN A 88 -1.34 19.44 31.69
C GLN A 88 -2.59 19.81 32.46
N THR A 89 -2.42 20.45 33.61
CA THR A 89 -3.57 20.96 34.37
C THR A 89 -4.09 22.23 33.72
N ALA A 90 -5.40 22.35 33.59
CA ALA A 90 -6.07 23.57 33.17
C ALA A 90 -7.08 24.02 34.23
N ALA A 91 -7.24 25.33 34.36
CA ALA A 91 -8.08 25.91 35.40
C ALA A 91 -9.57 25.89 35.05
N SER A 92 -9.91 25.82 33.76
CA SER A 92 -11.31 25.82 33.31
C SER A 92 -11.52 25.07 32.01
N ARG A 93 -12.78 24.71 31.74
CA ARG A 93 -13.22 24.12 30.47
C ARG A 93 -12.88 25.03 29.28
N GLU A 94 -13.10 26.33 29.42
CA GLU A 94 -12.87 27.31 28.35
C GLU A 94 -11.37 27.40 27.97
N GLU A 95 -10.48 27.33 28.97
CA GLU A 95 -9.03 27.31 28.74
C GLU A 95 -8.60 26.07 27.93
N VAL A 96 -9.21 24.91 28.22
CA VAL A 96 -8.91 23.67 27.51
C VAL A 96 -9.45 23.68 26.10
N GLU A 97 -10.68 24.16 25.88
CA GLU A 97 -11.24 24.31 24.54
C GLU A 97 -10.39 25.24 23.67
N ASP A 98 -9.88 26.34 24.22
CA ASP A 98 -8.99 27.26 23.51
C ASP A 98 -7.62 26.63 23.20
N LYS A 99 -7.04 25.87 24.14
CA LYS A 99 -5.79 25.14 23.94
C LYS A 99 -5.91 24.03 22.89
N LEU A 100 -7.03 23.30 22.87
CA LEU A 100 -7.32 22.31 21.81
C LEU A 100 -7.45 22.98 20.44
N ARG A 101 -8.06 24.17 20.36
CA ARG A 101 -8.18 24.93 19.10
C ARG A 101 -6.82 25.42 18.59
N ARG A 102 -5.89 25.74 19.50
CA ARG A 102 -4.54 26.22 19.21
C ARG A 102 -3.52 25.10 18.95
N ASP A 103 -3.91 23.83 19.07
CA ASP A 103 -3.01 22.67 18.93
C ASP A 103 -1.95 22.58 20.05
N ASP A 104 -2.21 23.25 21.19
CA ASP A 104 -1.37 23.21 22.39
C ASP A 104 -1.63 21.94 23.23
N LEU A 105 -2.84 21.38 23.08
CA LEU A 105 -3.29 20.11 23.67
C LEU A 105 -3.79 19.17 22.57
N ASP A 106 -3.53 17.88 22.74
CA ASP A 106 -3.96 16.84 21.80
C ASP A 106 -5.31 16.25 22.21
N TYR A 107 -5.60 16.25 23.51
CA TYR A 107 -6.83 15.70 24.08
C TYR A 107 -7.17 16.35 25.41
N ALA A 108 -8.41 16.22 25.85
CA ALA A 108 -8.85 16.79 27.10
C ALA A 108 -9.89 15.94 27.84
N VAL A 109 -9.80 15.98 29.17
CA VAL A 109 -10.66 15.22 30.08
C VAL A 109 -11.24 16.18 31.10
N VAL A 110 -12.56 16.30 31.10
CA VAL A 110 -13.31 17.07 32.10
C VAL A 110 -13.85 16.09 33.13
N ILE A 111 -13.42 16.29 34.37
CA ILE A 111 -13.72 15.41 35.49
C ILE A 111 -14.92 15.99 36.25
N PRO A 112 -15.99 15.22 36.49
CA PRO A 112 -17.15 15.71 37.22
C PRO A 112 -16.82 15.90 38.71
N GLU A 113 -17.63 16.69 39.40
CA GLU A 113 -17.46 16.94 40.83
C GLU A 113 -17.60 15.66 41.67
N TYR A 114 -16.83 15.58 42.76
CA TYR A 114 -16.84 14.47 43.72
C TYR A 114 -16.54 13.10 43.07
N PHE A 115 -15.63 13.06 42.09
CA PHE A 115 -15.36 11.86 41.30
C PHE A 115 -14.97 10.64 42.15
N ASP A 116 -13.98 10.77 43.03
CA ASP A 116 -13.51 9.66 43.89
C ASP A 116 -14.56 9.24 44.93
N GLU A 117 -15.35 10.18 45.46
CA GLU A 117 -16.43 9.86 46.40
C GLU A 117 -17.53 9.05 45.71
N ARG A 118 -17.89 9.42 44.47
CA ARG A 118 -18.85 8.66 43.66
C ARG A 118 -18.33 7.26 43.34
N ILE A 119 -17.02 7.13 43.12
CA ILE A 119 -16.37 5.83 42.98
C ILE A 119 -16.59 4.99 44.25
N GLY A 120 -16.27 5.54 45.42
CA GLY A 120 -16.39 4.88 46.72
C GLY A 120 -17.83 4.54 47.13
N GLN A 121 -18.82 5.30 46.66
CA GLN A 121 -20.25 5.06 46.92
C GLN A 121 -20.88 4.03 45.95
N GLY A 122 -20.13 3.51 44.98
CA GLY A 122 -20.65 2.59 43.97
C GLY A 122 -21.60 3.25 42.96
N ALA A 123 -21.53 4.58 42.81
CA ALA A 123 -22.34 5.33 41.86
C ALA A 123 -21.67 5.39 40.48
N GLU A 124 -22.47 5.31 39.41
CA GLU A 124 -21.98 5.42 38.03
C GLU A 124 -21.18 6.72 37.83
N VAL A 125 -19.99 6.57 37.28
CA VAL A 125 -19.06 7.66 36.93
C VAL A 125 -18.85 7.74 35.42
N LYS A 126 -18.82 8.97 34.92
CA LYS A 126 -18.58 9.30 33.50
C LYS A 126 -17.55 10.42 33.43
N LEU A 127 -16.59 10.27 32.51
CA LEU A 127 -15.69 11.35 32.11
C LEU A 127 -16.27 12.02 30.87
N GLU A 128 -16.22 13.34 30.82
CA GLU A 128 -16.48 14.08 29.59
C GLU A 128 -15.16 14.19 28.82
N LEU A 129 -15.16 13.58 27.64
CA LEU A 129 -13.99 13.40 26.78
C LEU A 129 -14.05 14.39 25.63
N LEU A 130 -13.03 15.24 25.50
CA LEU A 130 -12.96 16.30 24.51
C LEU A 130 -11.80 16.01 23.53
N PRO A 131 -12.10 15.49 22.32
CA PRO A 131 -11.08 15.16 21.33
C PRO A 131 -10.46 16.42 20.69
N GLY A 132 -9.15 16.38 20.42
CA GLY A 132 -8.43 17.40 19.68
C GLY A 132 -8.44 17.17 18.16
N ARG A 133 -7.47 17.76 17.45
CA ARG A 133 -7.43 17.73 15.96
C ARG A 133 -6.90 16.41 15.38
N ASN A 134 -6.03 15.71 16.10
CA ASN A 134 -5.38 14.49 15.63
C ASN A 134 -6.22 13.25 15.97
N HIS A 135 -6.77 12.59 14.96
CA HIS A 135 -7.63 11.42 15.14
C HIS A 135 -6.92 10.23 15.79
N ASP A 136 -5.65 10.00 15.45
CA ASP A 136 -4.90 8.84 15.94
C ASP A 136 -4.59 8.98 17.44
N LEU A 137 -4.15 10.18 17.87
CA LEU A 137 -3.94 10.48 19.29
C LEU A 137 -5.26 10.45 20.07
N ASN A 138 -6.35 10.93 19.47
CA ASN A 138 -7.68 10.85 20.08
C ASN A 138 -8.12 9.40 20.31
N LEU A 139 -7.84 8.48 19.39
CA LEU A 139 -8.17 7.06 19.54
C LEU A 139 -7.40 6.41 20.70
N VAL A 140 -6.11 6.73 20.86
CA VAL A 140 -5.30 6.23 21.97
C VAL A 140 -5.83 6.77 23.29
N ALA A 141 -6.07 8.07 23.39
CA ALA A 141 -6.63 8.70 24.59
C ALA A 141 -8.03 8.15 24.93
N ASP A 142 -8.92 8.03 23.93
CA ASP A 142 -10.23 7.40 24.08
C ASP A 142 -10.09 5.99 24.66
N THR A 143 -9.16 5.20 24.15
CA THR A 143 -8.95 3.82 24.59
C THR A 143 -8.51 3.78 26.06
N ILE A 144 -7.56 4.64 26.45
CA ILE A 144 -7.09 4.72 27.84
C ILE A 144 -8.24 5.10 28.78
N PHE A 145 -8.92 6.22 28.52
CA PHE A 145 -9.92 6.75 29.44
C PHE A 145 -11.24 5.95 29.43
N LYS A 146 -11.69 5.44 28.28
CA LYS A 146 -12.90 4.60 28.22
C LYS A 146 -12.67 3.25 28.87
N THR A 147 -11.49 2.64 28.70
CA THR A 147 -11.14 1.38 29.37
C THR A 147 -11.10 1.58 30.88
N PHE A 148 -10.45 2.66 31.35
CA PHE A 148 -10.45 3.01 32.77
C PHE A 148 -11.87 3.16 33.35
N ILE A 149 -12.75 3.90 32.69
CA ILE A 149 -14.13 4.08 33.16
C ILE A 149 -14.95 2.78 33.10
N ALA A 150 -14.71 1.95 32.08
CA ALA A 150 -15.32 0.63 32.01
C ALA A 150 -14.88 -0.26 33.19
N ASP A 151 -13.59 -0.28 33.52
CA ASP A 151 -13.04 -1.07 34.62
C ASP A 151 -13.57 -0.60 35.99
N VAL A 152 -13.62 0.73 36.21
CA VAL A 152 -14.17 1.32 37.43
C VAL A 152 -15.66 0.96 37.57
N ASN A 153 -16.47 1.19 36.54
CA ASN A 153 -17.90 0.87 36.57
C ASN A 153 -18.14 -0.64 36.69
N HIS A 154 -17.27 -1.49 36.13
CA HIS A 154 -17.34 -2.94 36.28
C HIS A 154 -17.09 -3.36 37.73
N GLY A 155 -16.03 -2.83 38.36
CA GLY A 155 -15.74 -3.06 39.78
C GLY A 155 -16.89 -2.62 40.68
N GLN A 156 -17.50 -1.46 40.40
CA GLN A 156 -18.68 -0.99 41.12
C GLN A 156 -19.91 -1.89 40.93
N ALA A 157 -20.19 -2.32 39.70
CA ALA A 157 -21.30 -3.23 39.44
C ALA A 157 -21.13 -4.55 40.21
N GLN A 158 -19.91 -5.08 40.29
CA GLN A 158 -19.61 -6.25 41.13
C GLN A 158 -19.83 -5.95 42.62
N ALA A 159 -19.40 -4.76 43.10
CA ALA A 159 -19.60 -4.33 44.48
C ALA A 159 -21.09 -4.27 44.89
N VAL A 160 -21.92 -3.70 44.02
CA VAL A 160 -23.37 -3.56 44.23
C VAL A 160 -24.05 -4.93 44.24
N VAL A 161 -23.66 -5.85 43.34
CA VAL A 161 -24.26 -7.19 43.26
C VAL A 161 -23.83 -8.11 44.41
N MET A 162 -22.56 -8.03 44.84
CA MET A 162 -21.99 -8.92 45.88
C MET A 162 -22.24 -8.41 47.31
N GLY A 163 -22.60 -7.13 47.46
CA GLY A 163 -22.71 -6.42 48.73
C GLY A 163 -21.35 -5.92 49.22
N ALA A 164 -21.27 -4.62 49.56
CA ALA A 164 -20.03 -3.92 49.90
C ALA A 164 -19.21 -4.60 51.02
N GLU A 165 -19.87 -5.26 51.97
CA GLU A 165 -19.23 -6.00 53.08
C GLU A 165 -18.45 -7.23 52.62
N ARG A 166 -18.89 -7.92 51.55
CA ARG A 166 -18.18 -9.07 51.00
C ARG A 166 -16.98 -8.65 50.16
N MET A 167 -16.97 -7.44 49.63
CA MET A 167 -15.87 -6.94 48.80
C MET A 167 -14.66 -6.49 49.63
N LEU A 168 -14.88 -5.97 50.84
CA LEU A 168 -13.80 -5.71 51.82
C LEU A 168 -13.17 -7.01 52.38
N ALA A 169 -13.92 -8.12 52.33
CA ALA A 169 -13.47 -9.45 52.78
C ALA A 169 -12.85 -10.29 51.65
N VAL A 170 -13.08 -9.90 50.39
CA VAL A 170 -12.33 -10.43 49.25
C VAL A 170 -11.00 -9.69 49.24
N PRO A 171 -9.86 -10.37 49.45
CA PRO A 171 -8.57 -9.69 49.38
C PRO A 171 -8.46 -9.04 47.99
N ALA A 172 -7.90 -7.83 47.91
CA ALA A 172 -7.71 -7.08 46.65
C ALA A 172 -6.98 -7.89 45.54
N THR A 173 -6.44 -9.05 45.89
CA THR A 173 -5.88 -10.06 44.98
C THR A 173 -6.91 -10.90 44.22
N ALA A 174 -8.18 -10.93 44.61
CA ALA A 174 -9.21 -11.76 43.97
C ALA A 174 -10.06 -11.03 42.92
N SER A 175 -9.98 -9.69 42.85
CA SER A 175 -10.44 -8.90 41.69
C SER A 175 -9.35 -8.70 40.63
N ALA A 176 -8.15 -9.26 40.83
CA ALA A 176 -7.01 -9.10 39.94
C ALA A 176 -6.53 -10.42 39.34
N ALA A 177 -7.44 -11.32 38.97
CA ALA A 177 -7.18 -12.19 37.82
C ALA A 177 -7.28 -11.32 36.55
N TYR A 178 -6.36 -10.36 36.41
CA TYR A 178 -6.09 -9.73 35.14
C TYR A 178 -5.49 -10.85 34.28
N GLU A 179 -6.34 -11.60 33.59
CA GLU A 179 -5.97 -12.67 32.65
C GLU A 179 -5.33 -12.06 31.38
N GLY A 180 -4.39 -11.13 31.55
CA GLY A 180 -3.77 -10.38 30.47
C GLY A 180 -4.77 -9.76 29.49
N PRO A 181 -4.29 -9.24 28.36
CA PRO A 181 -5.14 -8.96 27.22
C PRO A 181 -5.75 -10.28 26.74
N LYS A 182 -7.08 -10.43 26.78
CA LYS A 182 -7.80 -11.53 26.08
C LYS A 182 -7.80 -11.38 24.56
N VAL A 183 -7.05 -10.39 24.07
CA VAL A 183 -6.89 -10.07 22.67
C VAL A 183 -5.45 -10.42 22.32
N GLU A 184 -5.27 -11.53 21.60
CA GLU A 184 -4.04 -11.71 20.85
C GLU A 184 -4.03 -10.64 19.75
N ILE A 185 -3.03 -9.77 19.77
CA ILE A 185 -2.76 -8.89 18.64
C ILE A 185 -2.33 -9.80 17.49
N GLY A 186 -3.30 -10.17 16.66
CA GLY A 186 -3.02 -10.88 15.43
C GLY A 186 -2.23 -9.96 14.51
N GLU A 187 -1.03 -10.37 14.12
CA GLU A 187 -0.32 -9.70 13.04
C GLU A 187 -1.16 -9.85 11.78
N LEU A 188 -1.74 -8.74 11.29
CA LEU A 188 -2.52 -8.69 10.03
C LEU A 188 -1.66 -9.02 8.80
N SER A 189 -0.36 -9.23 8.97
CA SER A 189 0.57 -9.63 7.92
C SER A 189 0.97 -11.09 8.04
N GLU A 190 1.19 -11.74 6.89
CA GLU A 190 1.39 -13.18 6.69
C GLU A 190 2.66 -13.78 7.36
N LYS A 191 3.30 -13.09 8.32
CA LYS A 191 4.45 -13.49 9.18
C LYS A 191 4.99 -12.30 10.01
N GLY A 192 4.19 -11.27 10.29
CA GLY A 192 4.65 -10.08 11.04
C GLY A 192 5.57 -9.12 10.28
N THR A 193 5.88 -9.41 9.02
CA THR A 193 6.67 -8.52 8.16
C THR A 193 5.76 -7.55 7.42
N THR A 194 6.01 -6.25 7.45
CA THR A 194 5.36 -5.29 6.56
C THR A 194 6.28 -5.00 5.35
N TYR A 195 5.73 -4.41 4.30
CA TYR A 195 6.54 -3.87 3.21
C TYR A 195 6.65 -2.36 3.35
N THR A 196 7.81 -1.81 3.00
CA THR A 196 8.05 -0.36 3.01
C THR A 196 7.35 0.32 1.83
N ALA A 197 7.15 1.64 1.91
CA ALA A 197 6.69 2.44 0.78
C ALA A 197 7.59 2.26 -0.45
N ALA A 198 8.91 2.21 -0.25
CA ALA A 198 9.87 1.97 -1.32
C ALA A 198 9.66 0.61 -2.02
N GLN A 199 9.41 -0.46 -1.26
CA GLN A 199 9.07 -1.79 -1.80
C GLN A 199 7.77 -1.76 -2.61
N TYR A 200 6.72 -1.13 -2.05
CA TYR A 200 5.42 -1.01 -2.70
C TYR A 200 5.51 -0.26 -4.05
N PHE A 201 6.14 0.91 -4.04
CA PHE A 201 6.29 1.71 -5.26
C PHE A 201 7.31 1.11 -6.22
N ALA A 202 8.33 0.39 -5.76
CA ALA A 202 9.21 -0.37 -6.64
C ALA A 202 8.45 -1.44 -7.42
N ALA A 203 7.60 -2.23 -6.77
CA ALA A 203 6.75 -3.22 -7.43
C ALA A 203 5.77 -2.55 -8.42
N SER A 204 5.05 -1.53 -7.96
CA SER A 204 4.06 -0.81 -8.79
C SER A 204 4.69 -0.15 -10.03
N MET A 205 5.79 0.58 -9.85
CA MET A 205 6.49 1.25 -10.96
C MET A 205 7.10 0.23 -11.91
N LEU A 206 7.69 -0.86 -11.40
CA LEU A 206 8.19 -1.94 -12.25
C LEU A 206 7.09 -2.47 -13.18
N ILE A 207 5.92 -2.80 -12.64
CA ILE A 207 4.77 -3.28 -13.41
C ILE A 207 4.31 -2.23 -14.43
N MET A 208 4.09 -0.99 -14.00
CA MET A 208 3.61 0.07 -14.89
C MET A 208 4.55 0.30 -16.07
N PHE A 209 5.86 0.34 -15.82
CA PHE A 209 6.87 0.57 -16.84
C PHE A 209 7.09 -0.64 -17.75
N LEU A 210 6.96 -1.86 -17.23
CA LEU A 210 6.84 -3.08 -18.02
C LEU A 210 5.64 -3.00 -18.98
N LEU A 211 4.49 -2.51 -18.54
CA LEU A 211 3.35 -2.30 -19.43
C LEU A 211 3.59 -1.19 -20.47
N TYR A 212 4.25 -0.09 -20.09
CA TYR A 212 4.56 1.00 -21.03
C TYR A 212 5.49 0.59 -22.16
N SER A 213 6.31 -0.46 -21.99
CA SER A 213 7.13 -1.00 -23.08
C SER A 213 6.31 -1.40 -24.32
N GLY A 214 5.05 -1.81 -24.13
CA GLY A 214 4.12 -2.10 -25.21
C GLY A 214 3.78 -0.89 -26.07
N LEU A 215 3.80 0.35 -25.53
CA LEU A 215 3.64 1.56 -26.36
C LEU A 215 4.77 1.68 -27.37
N MET A 216 5.98 1.27 -27.01
CA MET A 216 7.14 1.30 -27.90
C MET A 216 6.96 0.29 -29.03
N ALA A 217 6.50 -0.92 -28.70
CA ALA A 217 6.18 -1.93 -29.70
C ALA A 217 5.09 -1.41 -30.66
N SER A 218 3.97 -0.92 -30.14
CA SER A 218 2.88 -0.34 -30.96
C SER A 218 3.37 0.80 -31.84
N SER A 219 4.14 1.73 -31.28
CA SER A 219 4.73 2.86 -32.02
C SER A 219 5.69 2.42 -33.11
N SER A 220 6.47 1.37 -32.84
CA SER A 220 7.41 0.82 -33.81
C SER A 220 6.71 0.13 -34.98
N LEU A 221 5.54 -0.47 -34.74
CA LEU A 221 4.71 -1.07 -35.78
C LEU A 221 3.94 -0.02 -36.60
N LEU A 222 3.21 0.89 -35.95
CA LEU A 222 2.39 1.90 -36.63
C LEU A 222 3.25 3.00 -37.29
N GLY A 223 4.37 3.37 -36.68
CA GLY A 223 5.26 4.39 -37.22
C GLY A 223 5.85 4.01 -38.59
N GLU A 224 6.05 2.73 -38.88
CA GLU A 224 6.51 2.29 -40.21
C GLU A 224 5.42 2.39 -41.28
N ARG A 225 4.16 2.17 -40.89
CA ARG A 225 3.00 2.39 -41.75
C ARG A 225 2.87 3.88 -42.10
N GLU A 226 2.98 4.75 -41.09
CA GLU A 226 2.89 6.21 -41.25
C GLU A 226 4.07 6.78 -42.05
N SER A 227 5.28 6.27 -41.82
CA SER A 227 6.51 6.73 -42.50
C SER A 227 6.63 6.20 -43.94
N ARG A 228 5.62 5.46 -44.45
CA ARG A 228 5.62 4.77 -45.76
C ARG A 228 6.82 3.85 -46.00
N THR A 229 7.59 3.52 -44.96
CA THR A 229 8.72 2.60 -45.03
C THR A 229 8.26 1.15 -45.09
N LEU A 230 7.00 0.89 -44.71
CA LEU A 230 6.38 -0.42 -44.79
C LEU A 230 6.42 -1.03 -46.19
N PHE A 231 6.18 -0.23 -47.24
CA PHE A 231 6.25 -0.67 -48.64
C PHE A 231 7.66 -1.11 -49.06
N ARG A 232 8.70 -0.47 -48.51
CA ARG A 232 10.11 -0.85 -48.74
C ARG A 232 10.51 -2.11 -47.98
N LEU A 233 9.91 -2.34 -46.82
CA LEU A 233 10.11 -3.57 -46.04
C LEU A 233 9.37 -4.76 -46.66
N GLN A 234 8.19 -4.54 -47.25
CA GLN A 234 7.43 -5.57 -47.96
C GLN A 234 8.04 -5.97 -49.30
N SER A 235 8.80 -5.08 -49.95
CA SER A 235 9.54 -5.40 -51.17
C SER A 235 10.86 -6.13 -50.91
N ALA A 236 11.31 -6.21 -49.65
CA ALA A 236 12.43 -7.06 -49.26
C ALA A 236 11.98 -8.54 -49.18
N PRO A 237 12.88 -9.53 -49.42
CA PRO A 237 12.53 -10.95 -49.38
C PRO A 237 12.39 -11.45 -47.93
N VAL A 238 11.45 -10.87 -47.17
CA VAL A 238 11.18 -11.15 -45.77
C VAL A 238 9.67 -11.18 -45.55
N THR A 239 9.16 -12.22 -44.89
CA THR A 239 7.72 -12.31 -44.62
C THR A 239 7.30 -11.28 -43.57
N PRO A 240 6.09 -10.67 -43.67
CA PRO A 240 5.58 -9.71 -42.69
C PRO A 240 5.57 -10.24 -41.25
N GLY A 241 5.30 -11.54 -41.07
CA GLY A 241 5.36 -12.20 -39.77
C GLY A 241 6.76 -12.25 -39.15
N THR A 242 7.81 -12.36 -39.98
CA THR A 242 9.21 -12.35 -39.50
C THR A 242 9.62 -10.95 -39.02
N ILE A 243 9.12 -9.90 -39.68
CA ILE A 243 9.33 -8.50 -39.29
C ILE A 243 8.64 -8.22 -37.95
N PHE A 244 7.38 -8.61 -37.85
CA PHE A 244 6.59 -8.48 -36.63
C PHE A 244 7.25 -9.21 -35.44
N ALA A 245 7.56 -10.50 -35.60
CA ALA A 245 8.19 -11.29 -34.55
C ALA A 245 9.56 -10.73 -34.15
N GLY A 246 10.38 -10.30 -35.11
CA GLY A 246 11.67 -9.66 -34.83
C GLY A 246 11.54 -8.38 -34.00
N LYS A 247 10.54 -7.54 -34.30
CA LYS A 247 10.27 -6.32 -33.52
C LYS A 247 9.80 -6.64 -32.11
N ILE A 248 8.85 -7.56 -31.94
CA ILE A 248 8.34 -7.94 -30.63
C ILE A 248 9.45 -8.55 -29.77
N ILE A 249 10.30 -9.41 -30.34
CA ILE A 249 11.45 -9.98 -29.63
C ILE A 249 12.44 -8.88 -29.23
N GLY A 250 12.78 -7.96 -30.12
CA GLY A 250 13.65 -6.83 -29.82
C GLY A 250 13.11 -5.94 -28.69
N CYS A 251 11.81 -5.61 -28.75
CA CYS A 251 11.13 -4.83 -27.71
C CYS A 251 11.05 -5.60 -26.38
N SER A 252 10.84 -6.92 -26.42
CA SER A 252 10.79 -7.75 -25.20
C SER A 252 12.16 -7.80 -24.52
N LEU A 253 13.24 -7.95 -25.28
CA LEU A 253 14.60 -7.99 -24.74
C LEU A 253 15.00 -6.69 -24.02
N ILE A 254 14.71 -5.53 -24.61
CA ILE A 254 14.98 -4.24 -23.94
C ILE A 254 14.14 -4.09 -22.66
N THR A 255 12.91 -4.62 -22.67
CA THR A 255 12.03 -4.55 -21.50
C THR A 255 12.49 -5.46 -20.37
N ILE A 256 13.04 -6.63 -20.69
CA ILE A 256 13.68 -7.50 -19.69
C ILE A 256 14.92 -6.82 -19.11
N ALA A 257 15.74 -6.18 -19.95
CA ALA A 257 16.89 -5.40 -19.49
C ALA A 257 16.46 -4.22 -18.59
N GLN A 258 15.37 -3.54 -18.95
CA GLN A 258 14.75 -2.50 -18.13
C GLN A 258 14.29 -3.05 -16.77
N ALA A 259 13.58 -4.18 -16.75
CA ALA A 259 13.13 -4.79 -15.50
C ALA A 259 14.31 -5.13 -14.59
N ALA A 260 15.38 -5.71 -15.15
CA ALA A 260 16.61 -5.98 -14.40
C ALA A 260 17.23 -4.69 -13.84
N ALA A 261 17.30 -3.62 -14.63
CA ALA A 261 17.82 -2.33 -14.17
C ALA A 261 16.98 -1.72 -13.04
N ILE A 262 15.65 -1.81 -13.11
CA ILE A 262 14.75 -1.32 -12.05
C ILE A 262 14.90 -2.16 -10.77
N VAL A 263 14.93 -3.49 -10.88
CA VAL A 263 15.08 -4.40 -9.74
C VAL A 263 16.44 -4.19 -9.05
N LEU A 264 17.54 -4.20 -9.81
CA LEU A 264 18.88 -4.00 -9.26
C LEU A 264 19.08 -2.57 -8.76
N GLY A 265 18.57 -1.57 -9.47
CA GLY A 265 18.66 -0.16 -9.09
C GLY A 265 17.89 0.12 -7.80
N SER A 266 16.66 -0.38 -7.68
CA SER A 266 15.87 -0.23 -6.44
C SER A 266 16.49 -0.96 -5.25
N GLN A 267 17.10 -2.12 -5.47
CA GLN A 267 17.82 -2.85 -4.43
C GLN A 267 19.07 -2.09 -3.97
N TRP A 268 19.88 -1.55 -4.90
CA TRP A 268 21.13 -0.89 -4.57
C TRP A 268 20.95 0.53 -4.02
N MET A 269 20.03 1.31 -4.60
CA MET A 269 19.82 2.71 -4.22
C MET A 269 18.89 2.88 -3.02
N TYR A 270 17.87 2.03 -2.89
CA TYR A 270 16.79 2.19 -1.90
C TYR A 270 16.69 1.02 -0.91
N GLY A 271 17.57 0.02 -1.01
CA GLY A 271 17.56 -1.13 -0.09
C GLY A 271 16.34 -2.04 -0.25
N VAL A 272 15.65 -1.99 -1.40
CA VAL A 272 14.43 -2.79 -1.64
C VAL A 272 14.75 -4.28 -1.61
N LYS A 273 14.13 -5.00 -0.67
CA LYS A 273 14.21 -6.46 -0.58
C LYS A 273 13.08 -7.09 -1.39
N TRP A 274 13.41 -7.68 -2.54
CA TRP A 274 12.45 -8.35 -3.43
C TRP A 274 12.05 -9.76 -2.98
N GLY A 275 12.71 -10.30 -1.96
CA GLY A 275 12.51 -11.66 -1.45
C GLY A 275 13.55 -12.66 -1.99
N PRO A 276 13.51 -13.92 -1.50
CA PRO A 276 14.54 -14.93 -1.79
C PRO A 276 14.34 -15.64 -3.14
N TYR A 277 13.30 -15.31 -3.91
CA TYR A 277 12.90 -16.03 -5.12
C TYR A 277 13.13 -15.22 -6.42
N PRO A 278 14.39 -14.94 -6.83
CA PRO A 278 14.67 -14.13 -8.01
C PRO A 278 14.17 -14.76 -9.32
N LEU A 279 14.11 -16.09 -9.40
CA LEU A 279 13.56 -16.81 -10.56
C LEU A 279 12.06 -16.58 -10.73
N LEU A 280 11.30 -16.55 -9.63
CA LEU A 280 9.86 -16.27 -9.65
C LEU A 280 9.60 -14.80 -10.04
N LEU A 281 10.41 -13.88 -9.53
CA LEU A 281 10.36 -12.47 -9.94
C LEU A 281 10.62 -12.30 -11.44
N MET A 282 11.63 -12.99 -11.98
CA MET A 282 11.90 -12.99 -13.41
C MET A 282 10.72 -13.56 -14.22
N ALA A 283 10.09 -14.64 -13.74
CA ALA A 283 8.91 -15.21 -14.38
C ALA A 283 7.74 -14.22 -14.41
N VAL A 284 7.48 -13.50 -13.32
CA VAL A 284 6.47 -12.43 -13.26
C VAL A 284 6.77 -11.33 -14.28
N CYS A 285 8.01 -10.84 -14.31
CA CYS A 285 8.43 -9.84 -15.29
C CYS A 285 8.18 -10.32 -16.73
N LEU A 286 8.55 -11.56 -17.05
CA LEU A 286 8.32 -12.14 -18.37
C LEU A 286 6.83 -12.22 -18.72
N LEU A 287 5.99 -12.68 -17.80
CA LEU A 287 4.54 -12.75 -18.01
C LEU A 287 3.92 -11.36 -18.27
N ILE A 288 4.36 -10.34 -17.53
CA ILE A 288 3.92 -8.95 -17.75
C ILE A 288 4.41 -8.44 -19.11
N THR A 289 5.66 -8.72 -19.51
CA THR A 289 6.14 -8.34 -20.84
C THR A 289 5.29 -8.97 -21.94
N LEU A 290 4.96 -10.26 -21.82
CA LEU A 290 4.09 -10.94 -22.78
C LEU A 290 2.69 -10.34 -22.81
N ALA A 291 2.09 -10.06 -21.65
CA ALA A 291 0.79 -9.39 -21.55
C ALA A 291 0.82 -7.97 -22.16
N SER A 292 1.90 -7.22 -21.94
CA SER A 292 2.09 -5.88 -22.52
C SER A 292 2.22 -5.94 -24.04
N MET A 293 3.04 -6.84 -24.57
CA MET A 293 3.23 -7.01 -26.01
C MET A 293 1.94 -7.45 -26.69
N THR A 294 1.19 -8.38 -26.09
CA THR A 294 -0.10 -8.82 -26.65
C THR A 294 -1.13 -7.70 -26.64
N LEU A 295 -1.24 -6.94 -25.55
CA LEU A 295 -2.10 -5.76 -25.48
C LEU A 295 -1.71 -4.70 -26.52
N ALA A 296 -0.42 -4.42 -26.70
CA ALA A 296 0.09 -3.51 -27.72
C ALA A 296 -0.34 -3.94 -29.14
N THR A 297 -0.28 -5.24 -29.41
CA THR A 297 -0.64 -5.78 -30.74
C THR A 297 -2.13 -5.69 -31.00
N LEU A 298 -2.97 -5.98 -30.01
CA LEU A 298 -4.43 -5.81 -30.08
C LEU A 298 -4.82 -4.35 -30.35
N ILE A 299 -4.23 -3.41 -29.61
CA ILE A 299 -4.48 -1.97 -29.78
C ILE A 299 -4.02 -1.51 -31.16
N THR A 300 -2.86 -1.99 -31.63
CA THR A 300 -2.32 -1.67 -32.95
C THR A 300 -3.21 -2.18 -34.09
N LEU A 301 -3.89 -3.31 -33.90
CA LEU A 301 -4.83 -3.87 -34.89
C LEU A 301 -6.12 -3.03 -35.01
N VAL A 302 -6.57 -2.42 -33.92
CA VAL A 302 -7.80 -1.61 -33.87
C VAL A 302 -7.55 -0.14 -34.21
N SER A 303 -6.34 0.35 -33.97
CA SER A 303 -6.01 1.78 -34.11
C SER A 303 -5.50 2.13 -35.50
N SER A 304 -6.03 3.22 -36.07
CA SER A 304 -5.61 3.73 -37.38
C SER A 304 -4.35 4.61 -37.32
N THR A 305 -4.04 5.21 -36.18
CA THR A 305 -2.92 6.15 -35.99
C THR A 305 -2.05 5.75 -34.80
N ALA A 306 -0.74 6.01 -34.88
CA ALA A 306 0.21 5.77 -33.80
C ALA A 306 -0.12 6.61 -32.56
N ALA A 307 -0.58 7.85 -32.74
CA ALA A 307 -0.99 8.73 -31.65
C ALA A 307 -2.23 8.18 -30.90
N GLY A 308 -3.24 7.71 -31.64
CA GLY A 308 -4.44 7.12 -31.04
C GLY A 308 -4.15 5.84 -30.27
N ALA A 309 -3.32 4.96 -30.84
CA ALA A 309 -2.85 3.74 -30.15
C ALA A 309 -2.09 4.07 -28.85
N ARG A 310 -1.19 5.06 -28.86
CA ARG A 310 -0.47 5.50 -27.66
C ARG A 310 -1.42 6.01 -26.59
N GLY A 311 -2.36 6.88 -26.95
CA GLY A 311 -3.34 7.44 -26.01
C GLY A 311 -4.23 6.37 -25.39
N LEU A 312 -4.74 5.44 -26.20
CA LEU A 312 -5.57 4.34 -25.72
C LEU A 312 -4.77 3.40 -24.80
N MET A 313 -3.54 3.07 -25.16
CA MET A 313 -2.69 2.20 -24.34
C MET A 313 -2.34 2.87 -23.02
N GLN A 314 -2.03 4.17 -23.02
CA GLN A 314 -1.77 4.92 -21.80
C GLN A 314 -3.01 4.97 -20.88
N ALA A 315 -4.20 5.21 -21.44
CA ALA A 315 -5.44 5.20 -20.68
C ALA A 315 -5.72 3.83 -20.04
N ILE A 316 -5.54 2.74 -20.78
CA ILE A 316 -5.71 1.37 -20.26
C ILE A 316 -4.70 1.08 -19.15
N ILE A 317 -3.43 1.45 -19.33
CA ILE A 317 -2.38 1.22 -18.32
C ILE A 317 -2.71 1.98 -17.03
N ILE A 318 -3.05 3.27 -17.12
CA ILE A 318 -3.41 4.08 -15.95
C ILE A 318 -4.63 3.51 -15.23
N ALA A 319 -5.67 3.13 -15.98
CA ALA A 319 -6.87 2.52 -15.41
C ALA A 319 -6.55 1.19 -14.70
N MET A 320 -5.76 0.30 -15.33
CA MET A 320 -5.34 -0.97 -14.72
C MET A 320 -4.49 -0.75 -13.47
N THR A 321 -3.54 0.18 -13.50
CA THR A 321 -2.69 0.51 -12.35
C THR A 321 -3.51 1.09 -11.21
N PHE A 322 -4.46 1.98 -11.50
CA PHE A 322 -5.35 2.54 -10.48
C PHE A 322 -6.23 1.48 -9.82
N VAL A 323 -6.93 0.67 -10.62
CA VAL A 323 -7.83 -0.39 -10.12
C VAL A 323 -7.05 -1.48 -9.35
N SER A 324 -5.80 -1.73 -9.73
CA SER A 324 -4.91 -2.66 -9.04
C SER A 324 -4.36 -2.12 -7.70
N GLY A 325 -4.62 -0.85 -7.36
CA GLY A 325 -4.04 -0.20 -6.19
C GLY A 325 -2.60 0.30 -6.39
N GLY A 326 -2.05 0.29 -7.61
CA GLY A 326 -0.65 0.66 -7.84
C GLY A 326 -0.24 2.07 -7.36
N PHE A 327 -1.20 2.99 -7.21
CA PHE A 327 -0.93 4.34 -6.69
C PHE A 327 -1.20 4.51 -5.19
N MET A 328 -2.13 3.73 -4.64
CA MET A 328 -2.51 3.76 -3.23
C MET A 328 -3.09 2.41 -2.86
N PRO A 329 -2.76 1.83 -1.69
CA PRO A 329 -3.42 0.62 -1.22
C PRO A 329 -4.91 0.94 -1.01
N LEU A 330 -5.78 0.31 -1.79
CA LEU A 330 -7.22 0.58 -1.76
C LEU A 330 -7.89 -0.34 -0.73
N PRO A 331 -8.46 0.20 0.37
CA PRO A 331 -9.03 -0.61 1.45
C PRO A 331 -10.40 -1.24 1.12
N VAL A 332 -10.98 -0.95 -0.05
CA VAL A 332 -12.33 -1.42 -0.40
C VAL A 332 -12.31 -2.70 -1.23
N GLU A 333 -13.10 -3.69 -0.82
CA GLU A 333 -13.25 -4.98 -1.50
C GLU A 333 -13.66 -4.86 -2.97
N PHE A 334 -14.36 -3.78 -3.33
CA PHE A 334 -14.80 -3.52 -4.70
C PHE A 334 -13.62 -3.42 -5.68
N PHE A 335 -12.55 -2.73 -5.31
CA PHE A 335 -11.35 -2.63 -6.17
C PHE A 335 -10.58 -3.95 -6.21
N HIS A 336 -10.61 -4.77 -5.16
CA HIS A 336 -10.03 -6.12 -5.21
C HIS A 336 -10.77 -7.01 -6.21
N LYS A 337 -12.11 -6.97 -6.24
CA LYS A 337 -12.91 -7.77 -7.18
C LYS A 337 -12.70 -7.39 -8.64
N ILE A 338 -12.63 -6.09 -8.95
CA ILE A 338 -12.36 -5.62 -10.31
C ILE A 338 -10.88 -5.79 -10.67
N GLY A 339 -9.99 -5.51 -9.71
CA GLY A 339 -8.54 -5.66 -9.83
C GLY A 339 -8.15 -7.09 -10.21
N ALA A 340 -8.82 -8.11 -9.67
CA ALA A 340 -8.57 -9.51 -10.00
C ALA A 340 -8.71 -9.86 -11.49
N PHE A 341 -9.37 -9.04 -12.31
CA PHE A 341 -9.41 -9.22 -13.77
C PHE A 341 -8.22 -8.61 -14.50
N THR A 342 -7.37 -7.85 -13.80
CA THR A 342 -6.23 -7.14 -14.37
C THR A 342 -4.93 -7.92 -14.20
N VAL A 343 -4.05 -7.80 -15.20
CA VAL A 343 -2.68 -8.33 -15.15
C VAL A 343 -1.89 -7.67 -14.00
N ASN A 344 -2.13 -6.37 -13.77
CA ASN A 344 -1.44 -5.58 -12.75
C ASN A 344 -1.68 -6.12 -11.33
N HIS A 345 -2.92 -6.54 -11.02
CA HIS A 345 -3.26 -7.03 -9.69
C HIS A 345 -2.49 -8.29 -9.32
N TRP A 346 -2.49 -9.29 -10.20
CA TRP A 346 -1.79 -10.56 -9.93
C TRP A 346 -0.28 -10.40 -9.93
N ALA A 347 0.26 -9.54 -10.81
CA ALA A 347 1.65 -9.15 -10.78
C ALA A 347 2.03 -8.50 -9.45
N MET A 348 1.27 -7.51 -9.00
CA MET A 348 1.53 -6.78 -7.76
C MET A 348 1.43 -7.69 -6.54
N GLN A 349 0.37 -8.50 -6.46
CA GLN A 349 0.20 -9.48 -5.40
C GLN A 349 1.35 -10.48 -5.35
N SER A 350 1.80 -11.00 -6.51
CA SER A 350 2.95 -11.91 -6.54
C SER A 350 4.23 -11.25 -6.04
N MET A 351 4.51 -10.00 -6.44
CA MET A 351 5.71 -9.26 -6.00
C MET A 351 5.68 -8.96 -4.50
N LEU A 352 4.56 -8.42 -4.00
CA LEU A 352 4.41 -8.11 -2.58
C LEU A 352 4.51 -9.38 -1.71
N ARG A 353 3.87 -10.48 -2.13
CA ARG A 353 3.96 -11.79 -1.45
C ARG A 353 5.38 -12.36 -1.42
N MET A 354 6.17 -12.15 -2.48
CA MET A 354 7.59 -12.48 -2.50
C MET A 354 8.39 -11.61 -1.52
N MET A 355 8.13 -10.30 -1.47
CA MET A 355 8.77 -9.37 -0.54
C MET A 355 8.47 -9.71 0.93
N LEU A 356 7.25 -10.15 1.21
CA LEU A 356 6.79 -10.57 2.54
C LEU A 356 7.27 -11.98 2.95
N ASN A 357 7.94 -12.71 2.06
CA ASN A 357 8.36 -14.09 2.28
C ASN A 357 7.19 -15.04 2.68
N SER A 358 6.05 -14.80 2.05
CA SER A 358 4.83 -15.62 2.18
C SER A 358 5.04 -17.05 1.67
N ASP A 359 4.07 -17.92 1.93
CA ASP A 359 4.12 -19.30 1.45
C ASP A 359 4.21 -19.39 -0.07
N ILE A 360 5.12 -20.23 -0.54
CA ILE A 360 5.42 -20.39 -1.97
C ILE A 360 4.19 -20.82 -2.78
N HIS A 361 3.26 -21.56 -2.16
CA HIS A 361 2.00 -21.96 -2.79
C HIS A 361 1.13 -20.74 -3.16
N LEU A 362 1.07 -19.72 -2.30
CA LEU A 362 0.31 -18.50 -2.55
C LEU A 362 0.95 -17.68 -3.67
N ILE A 363 2.28 -17.55 -3.64
CA ILE A 363 3.05 -16.88 -4.71
C ILE A 363 2.80 -17.58 -6.05
N MET A 364 2.90 -18.90 -6.09
CA MET A 364 2.68 -19.70 -7.29
C MET A 364 1.24 -19.61 -7.81
N THR A 365 0.25 -19.51 -6.91
CA THR A 365 -1.15 -19.32 -7.30
C THR A 365 -1.34 -17.97 -8.01
N CYS A 366 -0.75 -16.90 -7.49
CA CYS A 366 -0.78 -15.58 -8.13
C CYS A 366 -0.08 -15.58 -9.50
N ILE A 367 1.10 -16.22 -9.60
CA ILE A 367 1.82 -16.36 -10.87
C ILE A 367 1.03 -17.21 -11.87
N GLY A 368 0.36 -18.27 -11.40
CA GLY A 368 -0.51 -19.12 -12.20
C GLY A 368 -1.67 -18.32 -12.80
N MET A 369 -2.33 -17.50 -12.00
CA MET A 369 -3.42 -16.64 -12.47
C MET A 369 -2.94 -15.59 -13.48
N LEU A 370 -1.77 -14.98 -13.21
CA LEU A 370 -1.12 -14.08 -14.16
C LEU A 370 -0.82 -14.78 -15.49
N ALA A 371 -0.33 -16.02 -15.46
CA ALA A 371 -0.07 -16.83 -16.65
C ALA A 371 -1.35 -17.16 -17.42
N VAL A 372 -2.45 -17.48 -16.73
CA VAL A 372 -3.76 -17.72 -17.36
C VAL A 372 -4.26 -16.47 -18.09
N ILE A 373 -4.18 -15.30 -17.47
CA ILE A 373 -4.60 -14.04 -18.10
C ILE A 373 -3.70 -13.72 -19.29
N ALA A 374 -2.38 -13.87 -19.16
CA ALA A 374 -1.43 -13.65 -20.25
C ALA A 374 -1.68 -14.62 -21.43
N ALA A 375 -1.99 -15.88 -21.14
CA ALA A 375 -2.32 -16.89 -22.16
C ALA A 375 -3.65 -16.55 -22.86
N PHE A 376 -4.66 -16.10 -22.10
CA PHE A 376 -5.94 -15.66 -22.67
C PHE A 376 -5.77 -14.44 -23.59
N LEU A 377 -5.01 -13.43 -23.16
CA LEU A 377 -4.68 -12.25 -23.99
C LEU A 377 -3.90 -12.64 -25.25
N SER A 378 -2.95 -13.57 -25.12
CA SER A 378 -2.18 -14.10 -26.26
C SER A 378 -3.08 -14.85 -27.25
N ALA A 379 -4.00 -15.67 -26.76
CA ALA A 379 -4.97 -16.39 -27.60
C ALA A 379 -5.91 -15.40 -28.32
N ALA A 380 -6.44 -14.40 -27.61
CA ALA A 380 -7.27 -13.35 -28.19
C ALA A 380 -6.53 -12.55 -29.27
N ALA A 381 -5.25 -12.22 -29.03
CA ALA A 381 -4.40 -11.58 -30.03
C ALA A 381 -4.20 -12.46 -31.27
N MET A 382 -3.94 -13.76 -31.09
CA MET A 382 -3.76 -14.70 -32.20
C MET A 382 -5.03 -14.88 -33.04
N VAL A 383 -6.21 -14.97 -32.40
CA VAL A 383 -7.50 -15.05 -33.10
C VAL A 383 -7.80 -13.76 -33.87
N THR A 384 -7.55 -12.60 -33.24
CA THR A 384 -7.77 -11.29 -33.88
C THR A 384 -6.82 -11.09 -35.06
N TYR A 385 -5.54 -11.47 -34.89
CA TYR A 385 -4.56 -11.47 -35.98
C TYR A 385 -4.96 -12.41 -37.12
N ARG A 386 -5.57 -13.58 -36.85
CA ARG A 386 -6.07 -14.45 -37.93
C ARG A 386 -7.28 -13.88 -38.66
N LYS A 387 -8.13 -13.10 -37.99
CA LYS A 387 -9.35 -12.52 -38.59
C LYS A 387 -9.10 -11.19 -39.32
N VAL A 388 -8.18 -10.38 -38.83
CA VAL A 388 -7.92 -8.99 -39.29
C VAL A 388 -6.52 -8.84 -39.90
N GLY A 389 -5.63 -9.81 -39.65
CA GLY A 389 -4.20 -9.63 -39.87
C GLY A 389 -3.87 -9.39 -41.33
N TYR A 390 -3.18 -8.27 -41.57
CA TYR A 390 -2.36 -7.93 -42.74
C TYR A 390 -2.77 -8.60 -44.06
N HIS A 391 -4.06 -8.63 -44.35
CA HIS A 391 -4.56 -8.68 -45.71
C HIS A 391 -4.44 -7.24 -46.20
N ALA A 392 -3.30 -6.97 -46.84
CA ALA A 392 -3.21 -5.85 -47.77
C ALA A 392 -4.12 -6.13 -48.97
#